data_AF-A0A2Z4Q0D6-F1
#
_entry.id   AF-A0A2Z4Q0D6-F1
#
_cell.length_a   1.000
_cell.length_b   1.000
_cell.length_c   1.000
_cell.angle_alpha   90.00
_cell.angle_beta   90.00
_cell.angle_gamma   90.00
#
_symmetry.space_group_name_H-M   'P 1'
#
loop_
_entity.id
_entity.type
_entity.pdbx_description
1 polymer ?
#
loop_
_entity_poly.entity_id
_entity_poly.type
_entity_poly.pdbx_seq_one_letter_code
_entity_poly.pdbx_strand_id
1 'polypeptide(L)'
;MRNEIHTALIHHLKNKGNDLLINQDKEALDKAYDDFSTYAQETLSALDGLADWLFCHGVNEDGGAFNTNTINASFIISVSTLLKNNLAMLNFSLYSKDVMGDFLYKLAQGGNNEN
;
A
#
# COMPACT_ATOMS: atom_id res chain seq x y z
N MET A 1 0.63 13.48 -15.66
CA MET A 1 -0.71 13.75 -15.10
C MET A 1 -0.62 13.60 -13.59
N ARG A 2 -0.66 14.70 -12.84
CA ARG A 2 -0.96 14.61 -11.39
C ARG A 2 -2.36 14.01 -11.31
N ASN A 3 -2.42 12.75 -10.88
CA ASN A 3 -3.66 11.98 -10.85
C ASN A 3 -4.62 12.65 -9.87
N GLU A 4 -5.76 13.15 -10.35
CA GLU A 4 -6.77 13.84 -9.51
C GLU A 4 -7.20 12.98 -8.32
N ILE A 5 -7.21 11.65 -8.52
CA ILE A 5 -7.48 10.68 -7.45
C ILE A 5 -6.40 10.74 -6.36
N HIS A 6 -5.14 10.90 -6.74
CA HIS A 6 -4.03 11.03 -5.80
C HIS A 6 -4.13 12.32 -4.99
N THR A 7 -4.47 13.44 -5.64
CA THR A 7 -4.72 14.72 -4.94
C THR A 7 -5.91 14.62 -3.99
N ALA A 8 -7.02 14.01 -4.44
CA ALA A 8 -8.22 13.82 -3.63
C ALA A 8 -7.93 12.95 -2.40
N LEU A 9 -7.16 11.88 -2.56
CA LEU A 9 -6.75 11.01 -1.46
C LEU A 9 -5.89 11.74 -0.43
N ILE A 10 -4.89 12.51 -0.89
CA ILE A 10 -4.04 13.32 0.01
C ILE A 10 -4.89 14.28 0.83
N HIS A 11 -5.82 14.99 0.18
CA HIS A 11 -6.72 15.92 0.87
C HIS A 11 -7.61 15.19 1.88
N HIS A 12 -8.18 14.03 1.50
CA HIS A 12 -9.01 13.24 2.39
C HIS A 12 -8.25 12.76 3.64
N LEU A 13 -7.05 12.22 3.47
CA LEU A 13 -6.21 11.75 4.58
C LEU A 13 -5.82 12.89 5.52
N LYS A 14 -5.44 14.05 4.96
CA LYS A 14 -5.13 15.25 5.76
C LYS A 14 -6.32 15.75 6.54
N ASN A 15 -7.49 15.83 5.92
CA ASN A 15 -8.72 16.27 6.60
C ASN A 15 -9.07 15.31 7.73
N LYS A 16 -9.07 14.00 7.46
CA LYS A 16 -9.34 12.99 8.48
C LYS A 16 -8.35 13.07 9.66
N GLY A 17 -7.06 13.20 9.38
CA GLY A 17 -6.06 13.31 10.44
C GLY A 17 -6.15 14.62 11.24
N ASN A 18 -6.49 15.74 10.58
CA ASN A 18 -6.79 17.00 11.26
C ASN A 18 -8.02 16.87 12.17
N ASP A 19 -9.09 16.24 11.69
CA ASP A 19 -10.32 16.04 12.47
C ASP A 19 -10.02 15.22 13.74
N LEU A 20 -9.25 14.15 13.61
CA LEU A 20 -8.83 13.32 14.75
C LEU A 20 -7.88 14.07 15.70
N LEU A 21 -6.97 14.89 15.16
CA LEU A 21 -6.06 15.72 15.97
C LEU A 21 -6.82 16.77 16.78
N ILE A 22 -7.79 17.48 16.17
CA ILE A 22 -8.63 18.50 16.82
C ILE A 22 -9.45 17.87 17.94
N ASN A 23 -10.00 16.68 17.70
CA ASN A 23 -10.76 15.93 18.69
C ASN A 23 -9.88 15.24 19.74
N GLN A 24 -8.55 15.34 19.64
CA GLN A 24 -7.57 14.65 20.47
C GLN A 24 -7.80 13.13 20.55
N ASP A 25 -8.32 12.55 19.47
CA ASP A 25 -8.68 11.14 19.40
C ASP A 25 -7.46 10.29 19.05
N LYS A 26 -6.61 10.10 20.06
CA LYS A 26 -5.39 9.30 19.94
C LYS A 26 -5.67 7.87 19.52
N GLU A 27 -6.70 7.25 20.10
CA GLU A 27 -7.03 5.84 19.87
C GLU A 27 -7.41 5.62 18.39
N ALA A 28 -8.20 6.52 17.81
CA ALA A 28 -8.53 6.44 16.39
C ALA A 28 -7.32 6.69 15.47
N LEU A 29 -6.39 7.57 15.85
CA LEU A 29 -5.15 7.80 15.10
C LEU A 29 -4.20 6.59 15.17
N ASP A 30 -4.00 6.03 16.35
CA ASP A 30 -3.20 4.81 16.56
C ASP A 30 -3.79 3.65 15.75
N LYS A 31 -5.12 3.45 15.84
CA LYS A 31 -5.81 2.44 15.04
C LYS A 31 -5.63 2.65 13.54
N ALA A 32 -5.77 3.89 13.06
CA ALA A 32 -5.59 4.19 11.63
C ALA A 32 -4.15 3.92 11.17
N TYR A 33 -3.16 4.29 11.98
CA TYR A 33 -1.75 4.01 11.72
C TYR A 33 -1.48 2.49 11.63
N ASP A 34 -2.01 1.72 12.57
CA ASP A 34 -1.85 0.26 12.62
C ASP A 34 -2.58 -0.45 11.46
N ASP A 35 -3.79 -0.01 11.12
CA ASP A 35 -4.55 -0.54 9.98
C ASP A 35 -3.73 -0.36 8.68
N PHE A 36 -3.16 0.83 8.43
CA PHE A 36 -2.33 1.07 7.24
C PHE A 36 -0.99 0.32 7.27
N SER A 37 -0.41 0.12 8.45
CA SER A 37 0.77 -0.74 8.61
C SER A 37 0.45 -2.19 8.24
N THR A 38 -0.71 -2.69 8.66
CA THR A 38 -1.20 -4.04 8.34
C THR A 38 -1.40 -4.18 6.84
N TYR A 39 -2.09 -3.24 6.19
CA TYR A 39 -2.31 -3.28 4.75
C TYR A 39 -1.00 -3.24 3.94
N ALA A 40 0.00 -2.49 4.40
CA ALA A 40 1.32 -2.49 3.76
C ALA A 40 1.98 -3.87 3.84
N GLN A 41 1.92 -4.54 5.01
CA GLN A 41 2.47 -5.89 5.21
C GLN A 41 1.73 -6.96 4.41
N GLU A 42 0.40 -6.90 4.36
CA GLU A 42 -0.43 -7.80 3.55
C GLU A 42 -0.10 -7.65 2.06
N THR A 43 0.05 -6.42 1.58
CA THR A 43 0.39 -6.15 0.18
C THR A 43 1.80 -6.63 -0.15
N LEU A 44 2.77 -6.47 0.76
CA LEU A 44 4.12 -7.01 0.61
C LEU A 44 4.10 -8.54 0.53
N SER A 45 3.35 -9.20 1.41
CA SER A 45 3.20 -10.67 1.39
C SER A 45 2.57 -11.16 0.08
N ALA A 46 1.58 -10.43 -0.46
CA ALA A 46 0.96 -10.76 -1.74
C ALA A 46 1.93 -10.59 -2.92
N LEU A 47 2.78 -9.54 -2.89
CA LEU A 47 3.82 -9.32 -3.89
C LEU A 47 4.89 -10.43 -3.86
N ASP A 48 5.30 -10.85 -2.67
CA ASP A 48 6.27 -11.93 -2.46
C ASP A 48 5.72 -13.26 -3.00
N GLY A 49 4.49 -13.62 -2.64
CA GLY A 49 3.83 -14.82 -3.15
C GLY A 49 3.63 -14.82 -4.68
N LEU A 50 3.36 -13.65 -5.27
CA LEU A 50 3.30 -13.51 -6.73
C LEU A 50 4.67 -13.71 -7.38
N ALA A 51 5.74 -13.18 -6.77
CA ALA A 51 7.11 -13.34 -7.26
C ALA A 51 7.56 -14.81 -7.18
N ASP A 52 7.30 -15.49 -6.08
CA ASP A 52 7.57 -16.93 -5.91
C ASP A 52 6.82 -17.77 -6.95
N TRP A 53 5.54 -17.46 -7.17
CA TRP A 53 4.73 -18.15 -8.17
C TRP A 53 5.32 -17.98 -9.58
N LEU A 54 5.74 -16.76 -9.93
CA LEU A 54 6.38 -16.47 -11.22
C LEU A 54 7.75 -17.13 -11.36
N PHE A 55 8.53 -17.23 -10.28
CA PHE A 55 9.80 -17.92 -10.30
C PHE A 55 9.61 -19.42 -10.56
N CYS A 56 8.70 -20.06 -9.80
CA CYS A 56 8.38 -21.48 -9.93
C CYS A 56 7.84 -21.85 -11.31
N HIS A 57 6.99 -21.00 -11.91
CA HIS A 57 6.31 -21.31 -13.18
C HIS A 57 6.93 -20.63 -14.41
N GLY A 58 7.84 -19.67 -14.23
CA GLY A 58 8.43 -18.88 -15.31
C GLY A 58 9.93 -19.11 -15.55
N VAL A 59 10.66 -19.65 -14.56
CA VAL A 59 12.12 -19.87 -14.65
C VAL A 59 12.52 -21.34 -14.53
N ASN A 60 11.66 -22.21 -14.00
CA ASN A 60 12.04 -23.58 -13.63
C ASN A 60 11.33 -24.66 -14.46
N GLU A 61 11.70 -24.79 -15.74
CA GLU A 61 11.58 -26.07 -16.46
C GLU A 61 12.82 -26.31 -17.34
N ASP A 62 14.00 -26.38 -16.73
CA ASP A 62 15.19 -26.97 -17.34
C ASP A 62 15.30 -28.49 -17.07
N GLY A 63 14.22 -29.12 -16.60
CA GLY A 63 14.28 -30.47 -16.02
C GLY A 63 13.08 -31.35 -16.31
N GLY A 64 12.87 -31.71 -17.58
CA GLY A 64 12.22 -32.97 -17.94
C GLY A 64 10.70 -33.00 -17.85
N ALA A 65 10.08 -32.90 -19.04
CA ALA A 65 8.76 -33.43 -19.38
C ALA A 65 7.57 -32.93 -18.53
N PHE A 66 6.92 -31.83 -18.94
CA PHE A 66 5.46 -31.73 -19.07
C PHE A 66 5.05 -30.40 -19.76
N ASN A 67 4.67 -30.48 -21.04
CA ASN A 67 3.74 -29.58 -21.75
C ASN A 67 3.84 -28.05 -21.56
N THR A 68 4.48 -27.39 -22.54
CA THR A 68 3.96 -26.21 -23.30
C THR A 68 3.04 -25.19 -22.62
N ASN A 69 3.24 -24.84 -21.34
CA ASN A 69 2.60 -23.66 -20.76
C ASN A 69 3.48 -22.44 -21.00
N THR A 70 3.69 -22.12 -22.28
CA THR A 70 4.27 -20.84 -22.68
C THR A 70 3.45 -19.73 -22.06
N ILE A 71 4.08 -18.93 -21.19
CA ILE A 71 3.56 -17.65 -20.72
C ILE A 71 3.21 -16.82 -21.96
N ASN A 72 1.91 -16.71 -22.26
CA ASN A 72 1.44 -15.93 -23.41
C ASN A 72 1.36 -14.44 -23.05
N ALA A 73 1.27 -13.57 -24.08
CA ALA A 73 1.23 -12.12 -23.85
C ALA A 73 0.07 -11.68 -22.94
N SER A 74 -1.10 -12.34 -23.02
CA SER A 74 -2.25 -12.05 -22.16
C SER A 74 -1.95 -12.34 -20.68
N PHE A 75 -1.23 -13.43 -20.42
CA PHE A 75 -0.76 -13.79 -19.09
C PHE A 75 0.21 -12.73 -18.53
N ILE A 76 1.21 -12.32 -19.32
CA ILE A 76 2.17 -11.27 -18.94
C ILE A 76 1.44 -9.95 -18.63
N ILE A 77 0.48 -9.56 -19.46
CA ILE A 77 -0.32 -8.34 -19.26
C ILE A 77 -1.11 -8.42 -17.95
N SER A 78 -1.71 -9.58 -17.66
CA SER A 78 -2.52 -9.79 -16.44
C SER A 78 -1.66 -9.70 -15.19
N VAL A 79 -0.50 -10.38 -15.19
CA VAL A 79 0.48 -10.30 -14.09
C VAL A 79 1.04 -8.89 -13.93
N SER A 80 1.39 -8.22 -15.03
CA SER A 80 1.89 -6.85 -14.99
C SER A 80 0.86 -5.88 -14.41
N THR A 81 -0.43 -6.10 -14.70
CA THR A 81 -1.54 -5.32 -14.15
C THR A 81 -1.70 -5.57 -12.66
N LEU A 82 -1.67 -6.84 -12.23
CA LEU A 82 -1.71 -7.20 -10.81
C LEU A 82 -0.53 -6.60 -10.05
N LEU A 83 0.69 -6.70 -10.57
CA LEU A 83 1.89 -6.12 -9.98
C LEU A 83 1.75 -4.61 -9.83
N LYS A 84 1.32 -3.91 -10.89
CA LYS A 84 1.12 -2.46 -10.86
C LYS A 84 0.07 -2.04 -9.82
N ASN A 85 -1.03 -2.78 -9.69
CA ASN A 85 -2.06 -2.50 -8.71
C ASN A 85 -1.58 -2.71 -7.28
N ASN A 86 -0.88 -3.82 -7.01
CA ASN A 86 -0.31 -4.09 -5.69
C ASN A 86 0.75 -3.05 -5.30
N LEU A 87 1.62 -2.65 -6.23
CA LEU A 87 2.59 -1.57 -5.97
C LEU A 87 1.90 -0.23 -5.68
N ALA A 88 0.80 0.07 -6.37
CA ALA A 88 0.01 1.26 -6.07
C ALA A 88 -0.61 1.19 -4.67
N MET A 89 -1.22 0.05 -4.30
CA MET A 89 -1.78 -0.17 -2.96
C MET A 89 -0.72 -0.06 -1.87
N LEU A 90 0.45 -0.65 -2.06
CA LEU A 90 1.57 -0.56 -1.12
C LEU A 90 1.99 0.90 -0.91
N ASN A 91 2.20 1.65 -2.00
CA ASN A 91 2.54 3.06 -1.93
C ASN A 91 1.46 3.88 -1.20
N PHE A 92 0.18 3.58 -1.42
CA PHE A 92 -0.91 4.26 -0.73
C PHE A 92 -0.96 3.93 0.76
N SER A 93 -0.77 2.67 1.14
CA SER A 93 -0.75 2.25 2.55
C SER A 93 0.42 2.89 3.30
N LEU A 94 1.61 2.88 2.72
CA LEU A 94 2.80 3.53 3.31
C LEU A 94 2.60 5.04 3.45
N TYR A 95 2.14 5.71 2.41
CA TYR A 95 1.87 7.16 2.47
C TYR A 95 0.83 7.50 3.54
N SER A 96 -0.26 6.72 3.61
CA SER A 96 -1.33 6.96 4.59
C SER A 96 -0.84 6.74 6.01
N LYS A 97 -0.02 5.71 6.24
CA LYS A 97 0.64 5.44 7.51
C LYS A 97 1.52 6.61 7.94
N ASP A 98 2.36 7.13 7.04
CA ASP A 98 3.23 8.27 7.32
C ASP A 98 2.43 9.51 7.72
N VAL A 99 1.36 9.83 6.99
CA VAL A 99 0.46 10.95 7.30
C VAL A 99 -0.17 10.79 8.70
N MET A 100 -0.67 9.61 9.04
CA MET A 100 -1.23 9.37 10.38
C MET A 100 -0.15 9.44 11.47
N GLY A 101 1.06 8.96 11.18
CA GLY A 101 2.23 9.08 12.06
C GLY A 101 2.60 10.54 12.36
N ASP A 102 2.55 11.42 11.36
CA ASP A 102 2.75 12.86 11.55
C ASP A 102 1.70 13.46 12.50
N PHE A 103 0.45 13.03 12.40
CA PHE A 103 -0.62 13.47 13.30
C PHE A 103 -0.43 12.95 14.73
N LEU A 104 -0.04 11.67 14.90
CA LEU A 104 0.31 11.11 16.21
C LEU A 104 1.48 11.86 16.85
N TYR A 105 2.50 12.19 16.05
CA TYR A 105 3.63 12.99 16.51
C TYR A 105 3.20 14.38 16.99
N LYS A 106 2.36 15.08 16.21
CA LYS A 106 1.79 16.38 16.61
C LYS A 106 0.97 16.31 17.88
N LEU A 107 0.17 15.24 18.05
CA LEU A 107 -0.61 15.03 19.26
C LEU A 107 0.29 14.80 20.48
N ALA A 108 1.34 13.99 20.34
CA ALA A 108 2.31 13.70 21.39
C ALA A 108 3.12 14.93 21.84
N GLN A 109 3.33 15.90 20.94
CA GLN A 109 3.96 17.19 21.26
C GLN A 109 3.05 18.17 22.01
N GLY A 110 1.85 17.75 22.41
CA GLY A 110 0.93 18.57 23.19
C GLY A 110 0.15 19.59 22.36
N GLY A 111 0.02 19.36 21.05
CA GLY A 111 -0.88 20.12 20.17
C GLY A 111 -0.77 21.63 20.35
N ASN A 112 0.38 22.23 20.07
CA ASN A 112 0.57 23.69 20.00
C ASN A 112 1.52 23.97 18.83
N ASN A 113 1.35 24.94 17.95
CA ASN A 113 0.36 25.99 17.71
C ASN A 113 0.87 26.63 16.41
N GLU A 114 0.06 26.83 15.37
CA GLU A 114 0.10 28.05 14.53
C GLU A 114 -1.30 28.31 13.96
N ASN A 115 -1.69 29.59 14.01
CA ASN A 115 -2.96 30.21 13.66
C ASN A 115 -3.60 29.79 12.33
#